data_AF-A0A523WC84-F1
#
_entry.id   AF-A0A523WC84-F1
#
_cell.length_a   1.000
_cell.length_b   1.000
_cell.length_c   1.000
_cell.angle_alpha   90.00
_cell.angle_beta   90.00
_cell.angle_gamma   90.00
#
_symmetry.space_group_name_H-M   'P 1'
#
loop_
_entity.id
_entity.type
_entity.pdbx_description
1 polymer ?
#
loop_
_entity_poly.entity_id
_entity_poly.type
_entity_poly.pdbx_seq_one_letter_code
_entity_poly.pdbx_strand_id
1 'polypeptide(L)' 'MNLVLAIGILIITGFSGGLLARKIKFPRISGYIIIGVLLSPSLLNVIPSELIRGELSVVTDITLGIIAYLIGGRL' A
#
# COMPACT_ATOMS: atom_id res chain seq x y z
N MET A 1 11.57 -12.60 -3.61
CA MET A 1 10.33 -12.92 -2.88
C MET A 1 9.26 -13.31 -3.89
N ASN A 2 8.33 -14.22 -3.58
CA ASN A 2 7.22 -14.56 -4.49
C ASN A 2 6.16 -13.45 -4.47
N LEU A 3 5.63 -13.07 -5.64
CA LEU A 3 4.58 -12.06 -5.79
C LEU A 3 3.37 -12.31 -4.90
N VAL A 4 2.87 -13.54 -4.85
CA VAL A 4 1.69 -13.90 -4.05
C VAL A 4 1.93 -13.63 -2.56
N LEU A 5 3.13 -13.95 -2.09
CA LEU A 5 3.53 -13.72 -0.70
C LEU A 5 3.69 -12.22 -0.42
N ALA A 6 4.27 -11.46 -1.35
CA ALA A 6 4.39 -10.01 -1.25
C ALA A 6 3.02 -9.34 -1.10
N ILE A 7 2.06 -9.71 -1.95
CA ILE A 7 0.69 -9.20 -1.92
C ILE A 7 0.00 -9.59 -0.61
N GLY A 8 0.14 -10.85 -0.17
CA GLY A 8 -0.41 -11.32 1.10
C GLY A 8 0.10 -10.50 2.28
N ILE A 9 1.41 -10.24 2.34
CA ILE A 9 2.02 -9.37 3.36
C ILE A 9 1.43 -7.97 3.28
N LEU A 10 1.40 -7.35 2.10
CA LEU A 10 0.91 -5.98 1.93
C LEU A 10 -0.55 -5.82 2.36
N ILE A 11 -1.42 -6.77 2.02
CA ILE A 11 -2.83 -6.74 2.41
C ILE A 11 -2.97 -6.89 3.92
N ILE A 12 -2.32 -7.89 4.52
CA ILE A 12 -2.47 -8.19 5.95
C ILE A 12 -1.89 -7.04 6.80
N THR A 13 -0.67 -6.62 6.49
CA THR A 13 0.02 -5.57 7.24
C THR A 13 -0.60 -4.21 7.00
N GLY A 14 -0.97 -3.88 5.76
CA GLY A 14 -1.68 -2.66 5.42
C GLY A 14 -3.01 -2.58 6.17
N PHE A 15 -3.85 -3.61 6.08
CA PHE A 15 -5.12 -3.66 6.81
C PHE A 15 -4.93 -3.49 8.32
N SER A 16 -3.96 -4.22 8.90
CA SER A 16 -3.60 -4.10 10.32
C SER A 16 -3.15 -2.68 10.69
N GLY A 17 -2.32 -2.05 9.85
CA GLY A 17 -1.87 -0.66 10.04
C GLY A 17 -3.00 0.35 10.00
N GLY A 18 -3.96 0.19 9.08
CA GLY A 18 -5.14 1.04 9.04
C GLY A 18 -6.06 0.86 10.25
N LEU A 19 -6.21 -0.36 10.75
CA LEU A 19 -6.94 -0.62 11.99
C LEU A 19 -6.25 0.02 13.20
N LEU A 20 -4.93 -0.11 13.30
CA LEU A 20 -4.15 0.50 14.37
C LEU A 20 -4.22 2.03 14.31
N ALA A 21 -4.09 2.63 13.13
CA ALA A 21 -4.24 4.06 12.92
C ALA A 21 -5.62 4.55 13.39
N ARG A 22 -6.69 3.83 13.04
CA ARG A 22 -8.04 4.15 13.52
C ARG A 22 -8.13 4.09 15.05
N LYS A 23 -7.50 3.10 15.69
CA LYS A 23 -7.52 2.94 17.15
C LYS A 23 -6.85 4.12 17.86
N ILE A 24 -5.82 4.71 17.27
CA ILE A 24 -5.14 5.92 17.77
C ILE A 24 -5.76 7.23 17.27
N LYS A 25 -6.97 7.20 16.68
CA LYS A 25 -7.69 8.37 16.11
C LYS A 25 -7.01 9.03 14.90
N PHE A 26 -6.15 8.32 14.18
CA PHE A 26 -5.56 8.77 12.92
C PHE A 26 -6.39 8.34 11.70
N PRO A 27 -6.28 9.05 10.56
CA PRO A 27 -6.83 8.58 9.30
C PRO A 27 -6.26 7.21 8.93
N ARG A 28 -7.13 6.30 8.48
CA ARG A 28 -6.71 4.94 8.07
C ARG A 28 -5.65 4.97 6.96
N ILE A 29 -5.77 5.93 6.04
CA ILE A 29 -4.83 6.07 4.92
C ILE A 29 -3.40 6.36 5.38
N SER A 30 -3.23 7.13 6.46
CA SER A 30 -1.93 7.36 7.08
C SER A 30 -1.34 6.05 7.62
N GLY A 31 -2.16 5.19 8.21
CA GLY A 31 -1.74 3.86 8.67
C GLY A 31 -1.21 2.97 7.55
N TYR A 32 -1.89 2.97 6.39
CA TYR A 32 -1.44 2.24 5.20
C TYR A 32 -0.08 2.75 4.70
N ILE A 33 0.07 4.08 4.64
CA ILE A 33 1.32 4.72 4.19
C ILE A 33 2.47 4.39 5.14
N ILE A 34 2.27 4.48 6.45
CA ILE A 34 3.30 4.18 7.45
C ILE A 34 3.79 2.73 7.32
N ILE A 35 2.87 1.77 7.20
CA ILE A 35 3.24 0.36 6.97
C ILE A 35 3.98 0.19 5.65
N GLY A 36 3.51 0.81 4.56
CA GLY A 36 4.17 0.73 3.26
C GLY A 36 5.60 1.27 3.30
N VAL A 37 5.82 2.40 3.98
CA VAL A 37 7.14 2.99 4.20
C VAL A 37 8.01 2.05 5.03
N LEU A 38 7.46 1.48 6.11
CA LEU A 38 8.19 0.54 6.97
C LEU A 38 8.64 -0.71 6.20
N LEU A 39 7.78 -1.25 5.33
CA LEU A 39 8.06 -2.44 4.52
C LEU A 39 8.91 -2.17 3.27
N SER A 40 9.17 -0.90 2.96
CA SER A 40 9.93 -0.48 1.78
C SER A 40 11.39 -0.96 1.82
N PRO A 41 12.07 -0.99 0.65
CA PRO A 41 13.50 -1.31 0.53
C PRO A 41 14.39 -0.47 1.45
N SER A 42 13.99 0.77 1.71
CA SER A 42 14.79 1.76 2.42
C SER A 42 14.78 1.61 3.95
N LEU A 43 13.83 0.87 4.52
CA LEU A 43 13.66 0.72 5.97
C LEU A 43 13.88 -0.72 6.42
N LEU A 44 12.93 -1.62 6.13
CA LEU A 44 13.05 -3.03 6.50
C LEU A 44 13.44 -3.95 5.34
N ASN A 45 13.38 -3.45 4.09
CA ASN A 45 13.66 -4.22 2.88
C ASN A 45 12.88 -5.55 2.76
N VAL A 46 11.65 -5.56 3.27
CA VAL A 46 10.75 -6.73 3.20
C VAL A 46 10.20 -6.88 1.79
N ILE A 47 9.81 -5.76 1.16
CA ILE A 47 9.41 -5.73 -0.25
C ILE A 47 10.58 -5.19 -1.08
N PRO A 48 11.23 -6.00 -1.93
CA PRO A 48 12.41 -5.58 -2.69
C PRO A 48 12.02 -4.67 -3.86
N SER A 49 12.96 -3.82 -4.29
CA SER A 49 12.77 -2.77 -5.30
C SER A 49 12.30 -3.30 -6.66
N GLU A 50 12.72 -4.50 -7.04
CA GLU A 50 12.42 -5.10 -8.33
C GLU A 50 10.93 -5.45 -8.44
N LEU A 51 10.34 -5.93 -7.33
CA LEU A 51 8.91 -6.23 -7.24
C LEU A 51 8.05 -4.95 -7.31
N ILE A 52 8.51 -3.88 -6.64
CA ILE A 52 7.80 -2.59 -6.63
C ILE A 52 7.76 -1.97 -8.02
N ARG A 53 8.90 -1.99 -8.73
CA ARG A 53 9.02 -1.38 -10.07
C ARG A 53 8.48 -2.26 -11.19
N GLY A 54 8.40 -3.57 -10.97
CA GLY A 54 7.84 -4.53 -11.92
C GLY A 54 6.36 -4.78 -11.66
N GLU A 55 6.07 -5.95 -11.07
CA GLU A 55 4.72 -6.52 -10.96
C GLU A 55 3.73 -5.63 -10.19
N LEU A 56 4.20 -4.88 -9.17
CA LEU A 56 3.33 -4.01 -8.36
C LEU A 56 3.01 -2.66 -9.03
N SER A 57 3.71 -2.26 -10.10
CA SER A 57 3.42 -1.00 -10.80
C SER A 57 1.99 -0.99 -11.35
N VAL A 58 1.55 -2.12 -11.92
CA VAL A 58 0.20 -2.28 -12.47
C VAL A 58 -0.88 -1.99 -11.44
N VAL A 59 -0.67 -2.42 -10.18
CA VAL A 59 -1.61 -2.16 -9.09
C VAL A 59 -1.68 -0.66 -8.78
N THR A 60 -0.54 0.04 -8.83
CA THR A 60 -0.46 1.48 -8.60
C THR A 60 -1.20 2.25 -9.70
N ASP A 61 -0.97 1.89 -10.96
CA ASP A 61 -1.59 2.54 -12.11
C ASP A 61 -3.12 2.37 -12.09
N ILE A 62 -3.61 1.16 -11.83
CA ILE A 62 -5.05 0.89 -11.69
C ILE A 62 -5.64 1.68 -10.53
N THR A 63 -4.95 1.71 -9.37
CA THR A 63 -5.42 2.42 -8.18
C THR A 63 -5.51 3.92 -8.44
N LEU A 64 -4.50 4.53 -9.06
CA LEU A 64 -4.50 5.94 -9.42
C LEU A 64 -5.60 6.28 -10.44
N GLY A 65 -5.81 5.41 -11.44
CA GLY A 65 -6.90 5.57 -12.41
C GLY A 65 -8.28 5.57 -11.74
N ILE A 66 -8.52 4.65 -10.81
CA ILE A 66 -9.76 4.60 -10.02
C ILE A 66 -9.91 5.87 -9.16
N ILE A 67 -8.85 6.29 -8.46
CA ILE A 67 -8.88 7.51 -7.63
C ILE A 67 -9.20 8.73 -8.51
N ALA A 68 -8.54 8.88 -9.66
CA ALA A 68 -8.76 9.98 -10.59
C ALA A 68 -10.21 9.99 -11.11
N TYR A 69 -10.76 8.83 -11.49
CA TYR A 69 -12.15 8.70 -11.91
C TYR A 69 -13.12 9.09 -10.79
N LEU A 70 -12.91 8.61 -9.56
CA LEU A 70 -13.76 8.92 -8.41
C LEU A 70 -13.73 10.41 -8.03
N ILE A 71 -12.58 11.07 -8.16
CA ILE A 71 -12.46 12.51 -7.92
C ILE A 71 -13.14 13.28 -9.05
N GLY A 72 -12.87 12.93 -10.31
CA GLY A 72 -13.44 13.59 -11.48
C GLY A 72 -14.96 13.49 -11.56
N GLY A 73 -15.55 12.34 -11.19
CA GLY A 73 -17.00 12.16 -11.17
C GLY A 73 -17.74 12.81 -9.99
N ARG A 74 -17.02 13.42 -9.04
CA ARG A 74 -17.60 14.18 -7.92
C ARG A 74 -17.64 15.69 -8.15
N LEU A 75 -17.15 16.15 -9.30
CA LEU A 75 -17.19 17.54 -9.79
C LEU A 75 -18.33 17.69 -10.78
#